data_AF-A0A2N5URW3-F1
#
_entry.id   AF-A0A2N5URW3-F1
#
_cell.length_a   1.000
_cell.length_b   1.000
_cell.length_c   1.000
_cell.angle_alpha   90.00
_cell.angle_beta   90.00
_cell.angle_gamma   90.00
#
_symmetry.space_group_name_H-M   'P 1'
#
loop_
_entity.id
_entity.type
_entity.pdbx_description
1 polymer ?
#
loop_
_entity_poly.entity_id
_entity_poly.type
_entity_poly.pdbx_seq_one_letter_code
_entity_poly.pdbx_strand_id
1 'polypeptide(L)'
;MYTELGVKDILNKSIVDWKYEILSKKDAATSPEREFLEQFTNVSIKDTPSMFNPFFQLDSFDGCLDTPVEALHFFLLGIVKYLVCDFMKQLAPADIPEVVARYQLFDTGSLNIPSLQPHYLTRHYANFIGKDFKVVLQSAPFVLFAFMTDSKQCLWSALCQLAPLVFQTHIDNMNTYQDDLKLYICNFMYHLIKSMAQWVNKPKFYSLGHLPQSTYRFGSASLFATNAGPLR
;
A
#
# COMPACT_ATOMS: atom_id res chain seq x y z
N MET A 1 -21.96 0.97 -10.95
CA MET A 1 -21.46 1.43 -9.64
C MET A 1 -20.07 0.85 -9.41
N TYR A 2 -19.04 1.70 -9.35
CA TYR A 2 -17.80 1.34 -8.66
C TYR A 2 -18.07 1.65 -7.18
N THR A 3 -17.88 0.67 -6.29
CA THR A 3 -17.88 0.96 -4.86
C THR A 3 -16.61 1.75 -4.52
N GLU A 4 -16.64 2.57 -3.48
CA GLU A 4 -15.47 3.36 -3.03
C GLU A 4 -14.23 2.48 -2.75
N LEU A 5 -14.42 1.16 -2.60
CA LEU A 5 -13.39 0.16 -2.33
C LEU A 5 -12.80 -0.49 -3.60
N GLY A 6 -13.23 -0.07 -4.80
CA GLY A 6 -12.66 -0.55 -6.07
C GLY A 6 -13.02 -1.98 -6.47
N VAL A 7 -13.81 -2.69 -5.65
CA VAL A 7 -14.35 -4.02 -5.97
C VAL A 7 -15.64 -3.84 -6.76
N LYS A 8 -15.66 -4.42 -7.96
CA LYS A 8 -16.86 -4.41 -8.80
C LYS A 8 -17.85 -5.41 -8.24
N ASP A 9 -18.84 -4.89 -7.53
CA ASP A 9 -19.96 -5.69 -7.03
C ASP A 9 -20.85 -6.09 -8.22
N ILE A 10 -20.58 -7.27 -8.79
CA ILE A 10 -21.28 -7.76 -9.99
C ILE A 10 -22.74 -8.09 -9.66
N LEU A 11 -23.00 -8.63 -8.47
CA LEU A 11 -24.34 -9.07 -8.05
C LEU A 11 -25.25 -7.86 -7.82
N ASN A 12 -24.85 -6.92 -6.94
CA ASN A 12 -25.66 -5.73 -6.69
C ASN A 12 -25.75 -4.85 -7.93
N LYS A 13 -24.71 -4.81 -8.77
CA LYS A 13 -24.80 -4.12 -10.06
C LYS A 13 -25.88 -4.73 -10.95
N SER A 14 -25.92 -6.05 -11.12
CA SER A 14 -26.97 -6.70 -11.93
C SER A 14 -28.38 -6.43 -11.41
N ILE A 15 -28.56 -6.43 -10.09
CA ILE A 15 -29.84 -6.13 -9.44
C ILE A 15 -30.24 -4.66 -9.64
N VAL A 16 -29.30 -3.73 -9.53
CA VAL A 16 -29.52 -2.29 -9.77
C VAL A 16 -29.80 -2.02 -11.25
N ASP A 17 -29.05 -2.63 -12.17
CA ASP A 17 -29.27 -2.51 -13.61
C ASP A 17 -30.67 -3.04 -13.97
N TRP A 18 -31.08 -4.19 -13.41
CA TRP A 18 -32.42 -4.75 -13.60
C TRP A 18 -33.53 -3.84 -13.06
N LYS A 19 -33.32 -3.20 -11.91
CA LYS A 19 -34.25 -2.17 -11.39
C LYS A 19 -34.45 -1.03 -12.39
N TYR A 20 -33.37 -0.51 -12.99
CA TYR A 20 -33.47 0.57 -13.96
C TYR A 20 -34.14 0.11 -15.26
N GLU A 21 -33.91 -1.12 -15.71
CA GLU A 21 -34.62 -1.71 -16.84
C GLU A 21 -36.13 -1.79 -16.59
N ILE A 22 -36.56 -2.23 -15.41
CA ILE A 22 -37.99 -2.27 -15.05
C ILE A 22 -38.58 -0.85 -15.02
N LEU A 23 -37.88 0.11 -14.40
CA LEU A 23 -38.34 1.51 -14.33
C LEU A 23 -38.48 2.13 -15.72
N SER A 24 -37.65 1.73 -16.69
CA SER A 24 -37.74 2.20 -18.08
C SER A 24 -39.03 1.77 -18.80
N LYS A 25 -39.64 0.66 -18.35
CA LYS A 25 -40.87 0.10 -18.95
C LYS A 25 -42.14 0.84 -18.54
N LYS A 26 -42.11 1.69 -17.50
CA LYS A 26 -43.26 2.46 -16.99
C LYS A 26 -44.52 1.58 -16.85
N ASP A 27 -45.61 1.93 -17.53
CA ASP A 27 -46.88 1.22 -17.46
C ASP A 27 -46.85 -0.17 -18.10
N ALA A 28 -45.84 -0.48 -18.93
CA ALA A 28 -45.65 -1.79 -19.54
C ALA A 28 -44.93 -2.80 -18.61
N ALA A 29 -44.53 -2.40 -17.41
CA ALA A 29 -43.96 -3.32 -16.42
C ALA A 29 -45.00 -4.35 -15.97
N THR A 30 -44.58 -5.61 -15.93
CA THR A 30 -45.42 -6.75 -15.50
C THR A 30 -45.66 -6.72 -13.99
N SER A 31 -46.72 -7.39 -13.52
CA SER A 31 -47.03 -7.46 -12.09
C SER A 31 -45.87 -7.98 -11.22
N PRO A 32 -45.10 -9.02 -11.61
CA PRO A 32 -43.94 -9.47 -10.84
C PRO A 32 -42.80 -8.45 -10.79
N GLU A 33 -42.60 -7.67 -11.85
CA GLU A 33 -41.58 -6.62 -11.90
C GLU A 33 -41.93 -5.45 -10.98
N ARG A 34 -43.21 -5.10 -10.86
CA ARG A 34 -43.69 -4.09 -9.90
C ARG A 34 -43.56 -4.59 -8.46
N GLU A 35 -43.88 -5.85 -8.21
CA GLU A 35 -43.68 -6.48 -6.90
C GLU A 35 -42.21 -6.49 -6.47
N PHE A 36 -41.29 -6.78 -7.41
CA PHE A 36 -39.85 -6.67 -7.16
C PHE A 36 -39.43 -5.25 -6.77
N LEU A 37 -39.93 -4.21 -7.46
CA LEU A 37 -39.62 -2.81 -7.12
C LEU A 37 -40.12 -2.42 -5.72
N GLU A 38 -41.30 -2.88 -5.32
CA GLU A 38 -41.85 -2.66 -3.99
C GLU A 38 -41.03 -3.38 -2.92
N GLN A 39 -40.66 -4.65 -3.14
CA GLN A 39 -39.80 -5.42 -2.23
C GLN A 39 -38.42 -4.77 -2.09
N PHE A 40 -37.79 -4.39 -3.20
CA PHE A 40 -36.49 -3.73 -3.21
C PHE A 40 -36.51 -2.41 -2.43
N THR A 41 -37.58 -1.63 -2.59
CA THR A 41 -37.74 -0.35 -1.87
C THR A 41 -38.00 -0.57 -0.37
N ASN A 42 -38.79 -1.58 -0.01
CA ASN A 42 -39.07 -1.93 1.38
C ASN A 42 -37.85 -2.48 2.12
N VAL A 43 -37.05 -3.33 1.48
CA VAL A 43 -35.79 -3.86 2.06
C VAL A 43 -34.80 -2.72 2.32
N SER A 44 -34.70 -1.76 1.41
CA SER A 44 -33.82 -0.59 1.57
C SER A 44 -34.18 0.34 2.73
N ILE A 45 -35.42 0.30 3.23
CA ILE A 45 -35.93 1.25 4.25
C ILE A 45 -36.10 0.59 5.63
N LYS A 46 -36.42 -0.70 5.70
CA LYS A 46 -36.83 -1.36 6.95
C LYS A 46 -35.80 -2.29 7.57
N ASP A 47 -34.84 -2.80 6.80
CA ASP A 47 -33.96 -3.89 7.27
C ASP A 47 -32.51 -3.71 6.81
N THR A 48 -31.97 -2.51 7.05
CA THR A 48 -30.60 -2.14 6.71
C THR A 48 -29.54 -3.13 7.24
N PRO A 49 -29.65 -3.72 8.45
CA PRO A 49 -28.66 -4.68 8.94
C PRO A 49 -28.62 -5.99 8.14
N SER A 50 -29.76 -6.49 7.63
CA SER A 50 -29.82 -7.74 6.86
C SER A 50 -29.29 -7.61 5.43
N MET A 51 -29.15 -6.37 4.94
CA MET A 51 -28.51 -6.07 3.66
C MET A 51 -26.98 -6.13 3.71
N PHE A 52 -26.40 -6.00 4.90
CA PHE A 52 -24.96 -6.08 5.11
C PHE A 52 -24.55 -7.51 5.45
N ASN A 53 -23.30 -7.84 5.15
CA ASN A 53 -22.73 -9.12 5.52
C ASN A 53 -22.90 -9.33 7.05
N PRO A 54 -23.53 -10.42 7.53
CA PRO A 54 -23.72 -10.69 8.95
C PRO A 54 -22.43 -10.65 9.78
N PHE A 55 -21.26 -10.84 9.15
CA PHE A 55 -19.95 -10.64 9.79
C PHE A 55 -19.78 -9.24 10.40
N PHE A 56 -20.41 -8.20 9.82
CA PHE A 56 -20.39 -6.84 10.38
C PHE A 56 -21.21 -6.67 11.66
N GLN A 57 -22.02 -7.66 12.02
CA GLN A 57 -22.83 -7.66 13.24
C GLN A 57 -22.16 -8.44 14.38
N LEU A 58 -20.98 -9.03 14.14
CA LEU A 58 -20.24 -9.72 15.20
C LEU A 58 -19.65 -8.69 16.16
N ASP A 59 -19.93 -8.82 17.45
CA ASP A 59 -19.38 -7.94 18.50
C ASP A 59 -17.84 -7.91 18.51
N SER A 60 -17.21 -8.97 17.99
CA SER A 60 -15.77 -9.13 17.92
C SER A 60 -15.13 -8.63 16.61
N PHE A 61 -15.92 -8.14 15.64
CA PHE A 61 -15.41 -7.69 14.35
C PHE A 61 -15.54 -6.16 14.20
N ASP A 62 -14.39 -5.51 14.04
CA ASP A 62 -14.29 -4.10 13.68
C ASP A 62 -13.56 -4.00 12.34
N GLY A 63 -14.28 -3.70 11.26
CA GLY A 63 -13.69 -3.65 9.92
C GLY A 63 -12.50 -2.70 9.78
N CYS A 64 -12.43 -1.62 10.57
CA CYS A 64 -11.30 -0.69 10.56
C CYS A 64 -10.09 -1.25 11.31
N LEU A 65 -10.31 -1.92 12.44
CA LEU A 65 -9.22 -2.49 13.24
C LEU A 65 -8.76 -3.88 12.78
N ASP A 66 -9.64 -4.62 12.10
CA ASP A 66 -9.43 -5.99 11.64
C ASP A 66 -8.88 -6.08 10.21
N THR A 67 -8.67 -4.94 9.56
CA THR A 67 -8.02 -4.86 8.26
C THR A 67 -6.61 -4.25 8.43
N PRO A 68 -5.57 -5.06 8.66
CA PRO A 68 -4.24 -4.54 8.91
C PRO A 68 -3.64 -3.86 7.69
N VAL A 69 -2.74 -2.92 7.95
CA VAL A 69 -2.10 -2.09 6.91
C VAL A 69 -1.07 -2.90 6.12
N GLU A 70 -1.40 -3.40 4.94
CA GLU A 70 -0.57 -4.35 4.18
C GLU A 70 0.78 -3.77 3.68
N ALA A 71 1.91 -4.22 4.28
CA ALA A 71 3.28 -3.76 4.02
C ALA A 71 3.66 -3.61 2.55
N LEU A 72 3.23 -4.55 1.70
CA LEU A 72 3.51 -4.46 0.27
C LEU A 72 2.85 -3.24 -0.38
N HIS A 73 1.56 -3.05 -0.16
CA HIS A 73 0.78 -2.04 -0.86
C HIS A 73 1.02 -0.62 -0.33
N PHE A 74 1.16 -0.44 0.98
CA PHE A 74 1.39 0.91 1.54
C PHE A 74 2.87 1.30 1.54
N PHE A 75 3.79 0.38 1.86
CA PHE A 75 5.21 0.71 2.01
C PHE A 75 5.94 0.60 0.68
N LEU A 76 6.04 -0.59 0.07
CA LEU A 76 6.81 -0.80 -1.17
C LEU A 76 6.15 -0.15 -2.39
N LEU A 77 4.92 -0.56 -2.70
CA LEU A 77 4.16 -0.02 -3.85
C LEU A 77 3.58 1.37 -3.56
N GLY A 78 3.85 1.91 -2.37
CA GLY A 78 3.44 3.24 -1.96
C GLY A 78 4.62 4.15 -1.71
N ILE A 79 5.01 4.27 -0.45
CA ILE A 79 6.05 5.19 0.01
C ILE A 79 7.33 5.04 -0.80
N VAL A 80 7.88 3.82 -0.88
CA VAL A 80 9.14 3.55 -1.60
C VAL A 80 8.96 3.82 -3.08
N LYS A 81 7.88 3.34 -3.71
CA LYS A 81 7.56 3.62 -5.11
C LYS A 81 7.54 5.11 -5.41
N TYR A 82 6.90 5.90 -4.57
CA TYR A 82 6.79 7.34 -4.75
C TYR A 82 8.16 8.02 -4.69
N LEU A 83 8.97 7.70 -3.69
CA LEU A 83 10.31 8.28 -3.53
C LEU A 83 11.26 7.85 -4.65
N VAL A 84 11.24 6.57 -5.06
CA VAL A 84 12.03 6.06 -6.19
C VAL A 84 11.63 6.77 -7.49
N CYS A 85 10.32 6.84 -7.78
CA CYS A 85 9.85 7.51 -8.99
C CYS A 85 10.19 8.99 -9.01
N ASP A 86 10.06 9.68 -7.88
CA ASP A 86 10.38 11.10 -7.76
C ASP A 86 11.88 11.35 -7.99
N PHE A 87 12.74 10.56 -7.34
CA PHE A 87 14.18 10.64 -7.53
C PHE A 87 14.59 10.36 -8.97
N MET A 88 14.15 9.24 -9.56
CA MET A 88 14.56 8.84 -10.91
C MET A 88 14.05 9.79 -12.00
N LYS A 89 12.92 10.47 -11.80
CA LYS A 89 12.41 11.50 -12.72
C LYS A 89 13.25 12.77 -12.71
N GLN A 90 13.88 13.09 -11.58
CA GLN A 90 14.70 14.29 -11.41
C GLN A 90 16.18 14.04 -11.72
N LEU A 91 16.60 12.78 -11.88
CA LEU A 91 17.96 12.41 -12.22
C LEU A 91 18.32 12.92 -13.63
N ALA A 92 19.49 13.54 -13.78
CA ALA A 92 19.92 14.03 -15.08
C ALA A 92 20.21 12.85 -16.03
N PRO A 93 19.87 12.95 -17.33
CA PRO A 93 20.17 11.88 -18.29
C PRO A 93 21.66 11.50 -18.36
N ALA A 94 22.55 12.44 -18.07
CA ALA A 94 24.00 12.24 -18.03
C ALA A 94 24.46 11.36 -16.85
N ASP A 95 23.70 11.31 -15.75
CA ASP A 95 24.05 10.56 -14.54
C ASP A 95 23.56 9.10 -14.60
N ILE A 96 22.62 8.79 -15.50
CA ILE A 96 22.04 7.44 -15.65
C ILE A 96 23.13 6.37 -15.88
N PRO A 97 24.14 6.56 -16.74
CA PRO A 97 25.21 5.58 -16.92
C PRO A 97 25.99 5.30 -15.63
N GLU A 98 26.22 6.32 -14.79
CA GLU A 98 26.92 6.12 -13.52
C GLU A 98 26.06 5.34 -12.51
N VAL A 99 24.75 5.62 -12.45
CA VAL A 99 23.82 4.82 -11.64
C VAL A 99 23.82 3.35 -12.09
N VAL A 100 23.82 3.09 -13.40
CA VAL A 100 23.93 1.73 -13.95
C VAL A 100 25.23 1.07 -13.51
N ALA A 101 26.37 1.76 -13.62
CA ALA A 101 27.67 1.25 -13.22
C ALA A 101 27.73 0.94 -11.70
N ARG A 102 27.15 1.81 -10.87
CA ARG A 102 27.04 1.57 -9.42
C ARG A 102 26.19 0.35 -9.08
N TYR A 103 25.07 0.15 -9.78
CA TYR A 103 24.29 -1.09 -9.65
C TYR A 103 25.06 -2.33 -10.12
N GLN A 104 25.92 -2.23 -11.14
CA GLN A 104 26.76 -3.34 -11.60
C GLN A 104 27.85 -3.70 -10.59
N LEU A 105 28.40 -2.71 -9.90
CA LEU A 105 29.46 -2.88 -8.89
C LEU A 105 28.91 -3.23 -7.50
N PHE A 106 27.60 -3.16 -7.30
CA PHE A 106 26.99 -3.44 -6.02
C PHE A 106 27.06 -4.94 -5.71
N ASP A 107 27.75 -5.28 -4.62
CA ASP A 107 27.88 -6.66 -4.16
C ASP A 107 26.55 -7.16 -3.59
N THR A 108 26.01 -8.22 -4.18
CA THR A 108 24.80 -8.89 -3.72
C THR A 108 25.10 -10.11 -2.85
N GLY A 109 26.36 -10.44 -2.57
CA GLY A 109 26.75 -11.67 -1.87
C GLY A 109 26.12 -11.83 -0.48
N SER A 110 25.84 -10.72 0.20
CA SER A 110 25.17 -10.71 1.51
C SER A 110 23.65 -10.50 1.43
N LEU A 111 23.09 -10.44 0.22
CA LEU A 111 21.66 -10.23 -0.01
C LEU A 111 21.07 -11.46 -0.70
N ASN A 112 19.84 -11.84 -0.35
CA ASN A 112 19.12 -12.91 -1.02
C ASN A 112 18.56 -12.43 -2.39
N ILE A 113 19.44 -11.87 -3.24
CA ILE A 113 19.12 -11.32 -4.58
C ILE A 113 19.93 -12.11 -5.61
N PRO A 114 19.29 -12.95 -6.44
CA PRO A 114 20.01 -13.86 -7.34
C PRO A 114 20.78 -13.14 -8.45
N SER A 115 20.27 -12.01 -8.94
CA SER A 115 20.94 -11.18 -9.94
C SER A 115 20.30 -9.80 -10.01
N LEU A 116 21.12 -8.75 -10.02
CA LEU A 116 20.67 -7.41 -10.36
C LEU A 116 20.57 -7.24 -11.87
N GLN A 117 19.57 -6.48 -12.31
CA GLN A 117 19.43 -6.06 -13.70
C GLN A 117 19.56 -4.53 -13.77
N PRO A 118 20.79 -3.98 -13.77
CA PRO A 118 21.05 -2.54 -13.66
C PRO A 118 20.30 -1.69 -14.68
N HIS A 119 20.28 -2.12 -15.95
CA HIS A 119 19.53 -1.42 -17.00
C HIS A 119 18.01 -1.43 -16.77
N TYR A 120 17.48 -2.54 -16.24
CA TYR A 120 16.07 -2.60 -15.87
C TYR A 120 15.78 -1.65 -14.71
N LEU A 121 16.66 -1.63 -13.70
CA LEU A 121 16.49 -0.81 -12.50
C LEU A 121 16.55 0.69 -12.79
N THR A 122 17.26 1.12 -13.84
CA THR A 122 17.33 2.53 -14.23
C THR A 122 16.30 2.95 -15.27
N ARG A 123 15.85 2.04 -16.15
CA ARG A 123 14.93 2.38 -17.26
C ARG A 123 13.46 2.12 -16.95
N HIS A 124 13.16 1.14 -16.11
CA HIS A 124 11.80 0.65 -15.87
C HIS A 124 11.30 0.87 -14.44
N TYR A 125 11.89 1.84 -13.72
CA TYR A 125 11.61 2.12 -12.31
C TYR A 125 10.14 2.34 -11.94
N ALA A 126 9.30 2.81 -12.88
CA ALA A 126 7.87 3.01 -12.64
C ALA A 126 7.06 1.70 -12.59
N ASN A 127 7.59 0.63 -13.19
CA ASN A 127 6.93 -0.67 -13.41
C ASN A 127 7.42 -1.76 -12.45
N PHE A 128 8.23 -1.40 -11.47
CA PHE A 128 8.72 -2.31 -10.45
C PHE A 128 7.59 -2.99 -9.68
N ILE A 129 7.83 -4.23 -9.32
CA ILE A 129 7.04 -4.97 -8.34
C ILE A 129 7.72 -4.89 -6.97
N GLY A 130 7.08 -5.44 -5.93
CA GLY A 130 7.57 -5.31 -4.55
C GLY A 130 9.03 -5.74 -4.34
N LYS A 131 9.48 -6.81 -5.01
CA LYS A 131 10.87 -7.30 -4.89
C LYS A 131 11.88 -6.28 -5.43
N ASP A 132 11.56 -5.60 -6.53
CA ASP A 132 12.48 -4.64 -7.15
C ASP A 132 12.61 -3.38 -6.28
N PHE A 133 11.51 -2.94 -5.65
CA PHE A 133 11.55 -1.86 -4.67
C PHE A 133 12.37 -2.23 -3.42
N LYS A 134 12.31 -3.48 -2.95
CA LYS A 134 13.17 -3.95 -1.85
C LYS A 134 14.64 -3.87 -2.23
N VAL A 135 14.98 -4.31 -3.45
CA VAL A 135 16.35 -4.22 -3.98
C VAL A 135 16.84 -2.77 -3.95
N VAL A 136 16.05 -1.85 -4.51
CA VAL A 136 16.42 -0.42 -4.56
C VAL A 136 16.59 0.15 -3.16
N LEU A 137 15.71 -0.20 -2.23
CA LEU A 137 15.78 0.26 -0.85
C LEU A 137 17.04 -0.23 -0.11
N GLN A 138 17.48 -1.46 -0.38
CA GLN A 138 18.69 -2.05 0.19
C GLN A 138 19.97 -1.49 -0.42
N SER A 139 19.96 -1.15 -1.71
CA SER A 139 21.13 -0.62 -2.41
C SER A 139 21.21 0.91 -2.43
N ALA A 140 20.14 1.63 -2.06
CA ALA A 140 20.03 3.08 -2.21
C ALA A 140 21.20 3.88 -1.59
N PRO A 141 21.68 3.57 -0.37
CA PRO A 141 22.82 4.29 0.23
C PRO A 141 24.09 4.24 -0.61
N PHE A 142 24.30 3.15 -1.34
CA PHE A 142 25.53 2.91 -2.10
C PHE A 142 25.39 3.38 -3.56
N VAL A 143 24.19 3.26 -4.11
CA VAL A 143 23.94 3.50 -5.53
C VAL A 143 23.40 4.89 -5.79
N LEU A 144 22.44 5.39 -4.98
CA LEU A 144 21.67 6.59 -5.30
C LEU A 144 22.10 7.83 -4.52
N PHE A 145 22.66 7.68 -3.32
CA PHE A 145 22.94 8.82 -2.43
C PHE A 145 23.93 9.82 -3.03
N ALA A 146 24.87 9.36 -3.86
CA ALA A 146 25.83 10.23 -4.55
C ALA A 146 25.16 11.31 -5.44
N PHE A 147 23.90 11.09 -5.83
CA PHE A 147 23.13 12.01 -6.68
C PHE A 147 22.03 12.74 -5.89
N MET A 148 22.04 12.64 -4.55
CA MET A 148 21.07 13.26 -3.67
C MET A 148 21.67 14.46 -2.96
N THR A 149 20.87 15.51 -2.78
CA THR A 149 21.18 16.59 -1.84
C THR A 149 21.13 16.09 -0.40
N ASP A 150 21.77 16.79 0.54
CA ASP A 150 21.78 16.43 1.97
C ASP A 150 20.38 16.19 2.53
N SER A 151 19.41 17.03 2.14
CA SER A 151 18.01 16.88 2.56
C SER A 151 17.39 15.58 2.04
N LYS A 152 17.65 15.21 0.78
CA LYS A 152 17.20 13.94 0.20
C LYS A 152 17.89 12.75 0.86
N GLN A 153 19.20 12.83 1.13
CA GLN A 153 19.92 11.77 1.84
C GLN A 153 19.37 11.56 3.24
N CYS A 154 19.02 12.62 3.98
CA CYS A 154 18.38 12.51 5.30
C CYS A 154 17.03 11.78 5.21
N LEU A 155 16.18 12.15 4.25
CA LEU A 155 14.89 11.49 4.03
C LEU A 155 15.06 10.01 3.70
N TRP A 156 15.95 9.68 2.76
CA TRP A 156 16.19 8.30 2.36
C TRP A 156 16.88 7.49 3.45
N SER A 157 17.76 8.10 4.25
CA SER A 157 18.35 7.45 5.43
C SER A 157 17.28 7.07 6.44
N ALA A 158 16.34 7.99 6.75
CA ALA A 158 15.23 7.69 7.64
C ALA A 158 14.33 6.57 7.08
N LEU A 159 14.09 6.53 5.77
CA LEU A 159 13.37 5.45 5.11
C LEU A 159 14.11 4.10 5.23
N CYS A 160 15.42 4.09 4.94
CA CYS A 160 16.26 2.89 5.02
C CYS A 160 16.38 2.36 6.47
N GLN A 161 16.32 3.23 7.47
CA GLN A 161 16.30 2.84 8.89
C GLN A 161 14.93 2.30 9.35
N LEU A 162 13.84 2.84 8.80
CA LEU A 162 12.49 2.35 9.08
C LEU A 162 12.22 0.99 8.43
N ALA A 163 12.78 0.74 7.25
CA ALA A 163 12.49 -0.46 6.46
C ALA A 163 12.75 -1.80 7.18
N PRO A 164 13.86 -2.00 7.91
CA PRO A 164 14.08 -3.21 8.73
C PRO A 164 12.95 -3.48 9.71
N LEU A 165 12.44 -2.46 10.41
CA LEU A 165 11.34 -2.59 11.36
C LEU A 165 10.03 -3.00 10.68
N VAL A 166 9.80 -2.53 9.44
CA VAL A 166 8.62 -2.91 8.64
C VAL A 166 8.72 -4.37 8.16
N PHE A 167 9.93 -4.86 7.85
CA PHE A 167 10.12 -6.17 7.22
C PHE A 167 10.65 -7.27 8.13
N GLN A 168 11.01 -6.99 9.38
CA GLN A 168 11.48 -8.01 10.31
C GLN A 168 10.44 -9.11 10.46
N THR A 169 10.85 -10.36 10.53
CA THR A 169 9.94 -11.51 10.62
C THR A 169 9.62 -11.91 12.06
N HIS A 170 10.38 -11.39 13.02
CA HIS A 170 10.28 -11.70 14.43
C HIS A 170 10.34 -10.42 15.26
N ILE A 171 9.58 -10.36 16.34
CA ILE A 171 9.58 -9.26 17.32
C ILE A 171 9.93 -9.89 18.68
N ASP A 172 11.12 -9.63 19.20
CA ASP A 172 11.55 -10.18 20.49
C ASP A 172 10.80 -9.53 21.66
N ASN A 173 10.67 -8.21 21.63
CA ASN A 173 9.95 -7.43 22.63
C ASN A 173 9.00 -6.44 21.95
N MET A 174 7.70 -6.65 22.12
CA MET A 174 6.67 -5.82 21.49
C MET A 174 6.75 -4.36 21.95
N ASN A 175 7.01 -4.09 23.24
CA ASN A 175 7.04 -2.71 23.75
C ASN A 175 8.21 -1.92 23.16
N THR A 176 9.43 -2.48 23.20
CA THR A 176 10.62 -1.85 22.60
C THR A 176 10.42 -1.64 21.10
N TYR A 177 9.91 -2.65 20.41
CA TYR A 177 9.62 -2.53 18.99
C TYR A 177 8.61 -1.43 18.68
N GLN A 178 7.55 -1.27 19.49
CA GLN A 178 6.56 -0.21 19.29
C GLN A 178 7.14 1.18 19.50
N ASP A 179 8.01 1.36 20.49
CA ASP A 179 8.69 2.63 20.74
C ASP A 179 9.63 2.98 19.59
N ASP A 180 10.46 2.03 19.15
CA ASP A 180 11.34 2.19 18.01
C ASP A 180 10.54 2.50 16.74
N LEU A 181 9.51 1.70 16.44
CA LEU A 181 8.70 1.88 15.25
C LEU A 181 8.06 3.27 15.20
N LYS A 182 7.49 3.75 16.31
CA LYS A 182 6.94 5.11 16.39
C LYS A 182 8.02 6.16 16.18
N LEU A 183 9.18 6.01 16.82
CA LEU A 183 10.32 6.92 16.66
C LEU A 183 10.77 7.03 15.20
N TYR A 184 11.01 5.89 14.54
CA TYR A 184 11.48 5.87 13.15
C TYR A 184 10.40 6.35 12.17
N ILE A 185 9.12 6.08 12.43
CA ILE A 185 8.01 6.68 11.66
C ILE A 185 8.01 8.20 11.82
N CYS A 186 8.09 8.72 13.05
CA CYS A 186 8.13 10.15 13.31
C CYS A 186 9.34 10.82 12.64
N ASN A 187 10.52 10.20 12.71
CA ASN A 187 11.73 10.70 12.06
C ASN A 187 11.58 10.75 10.53
N PHE A 188 11.07 9.68 9.93
CA PHE A 188 10.79 9.64 8.49
C PHE A 188 9.78 10.72 8.08
N MET A 189 8.67 10.84 8.81
CA MET A 189 7.63 11.84 8.54
C MET A 189 8.15 13.27 8.68
N TYR A 190 9.01 13.54 9.67
CA TYR A 190 9.66 14.84 9.83
C TYR A 190 10.47 15.23 8.58
N HIS A 191 11.35 14.33 8.11
CA HIS A 191 12.14 14.58 6.91
C HIS A 191 11.28 14.66 5.65
N LEU A 192 10.22 13.86 5.56
CA LEU A 192 9.29 13.87 4.44
C LEU A 192 8.60 15.23 4.32
N ILE A 193 7.98 15.70 5.40
CA ILE A 193 7.26 16.98 5.46
C ILE A 193 8.22 18.15 5.18
N LYS A 194 9.43 18.10 5.74
CA LYS A 194 10.47 19.12 5.51
C LYS A 194 10.92 19.18 4.04
N SER A 195 10.97 18.03 3.36
CA SER A 195 11.45 17.95 1.98
C SER A 195 10.38 18.26 0.94
N MET A 196 9.12 17.84 1.14
CA MET A 196 8.05 17.99 0.15
C MET A 196 6.65 17.87 0.76
N ALA A 197 5.86 18.94 0.67
CA ALA A 197 4.47 18.96 1.14
C ALA A 197 3.51 18.09 0.30
N GLN A 198 3.88 17.72 -0.94
CA GLN A 198 2.99 16.96 -1.85
C GLN A 198 2.60 15.57 -1.34
N TRP A 199 3.37 15.00 -0.41
CA TRP A 199 3.17 13.64 0.08
C TRP A 199 2.21 13.56 1.28
N VAL A 200 1.88 14.69 1.92
CA VAL A 200 1.01 14.75 3.11
C VAL A 200 -0.42 14.30 2.81
N ASN A 201 -0.91 14.52 1.58
CA ASN A 201 -2.27 14.18 1.17
C ASN A 201 -2.42 12.75 0.61
N LYS A 202 -1.34 11.97 0.57
CA LYS A 202 -1.36 10.63 -0.04
C LYS A 202 -1.76 9.60 1.04
N PRO A 203 -2.85 8.82 0.82
CA PRO A 203 -3.38 7.90 1.84
C PRO A 203 -2.35 6.93 2.43
N LYS A 204 -1.37 6.51 1.62
CA LYS A 204 -0.36 5.54 2.04
C LYS A 204 0.60 6.06 3.13
N PHE A 205 0.83 7.37 3.20
CA PHE A 205 1.63 7.96 4.28
C PHE A 205 0.81 8.11 5.56
N TYR A 206 -0.50 8.36 5.45
CA TYR A 206 -1.40 8.30 6.60
C TYR A 206 -1.50 6.88 7.17
N SER A 207 -1.61 5.86 6.30
CA SER A 207 -1.61 4.45 6.70
C SER A 207 -0.35 4.04 7.47
N LEU A 208 0.81 4.65 7.19
CA LEU A 208 2.04 4.37 7.95
C LEU A 208 1.88 4.69 9.44
N GLY A 209 1.12 5.72 9.81
CA GLY A 209 0.83 6.07 11.20
C GLY A 209 0.02 5.00 11.95
N HIS A 210 -0.69 4.14 11.23
CA HIS A 210 -1.49 3.03 11.78
C HIS A 210 -0.70 1.71 11.89
N LEU A 211 0.53 1.68 11.38
CA LEU A 211 1.38 0.50 11.45
C LEU A 211 1.69 0.05 12.89
N PRO A 212 1.94 0.94 13.87
CA PRO A 212 2.10 0.55 15.27
C PRO A 212 0.89 -0.23 15.81
N GLN A 213 -0.32 0.29 15.58
CA GLN A 213 -1.56 -0.36 16.03
C GLN A 213 -1.79 -1.71 15.33
N SER A 214 -1.53 -1.78 14.01
CA SER A 214 -1.62 -3.03 13.26
C SER A 214 -0.64 -4.07 13.80
N THR A 215 0.61 -3.67 14.05
CA THR A 215 1.64 -4.62 14.49
C THR A 215 1.49 -5.04 15.94
N TYR A 216 0.88 -4.22 16.78
CA TYR A 216 0.50 -4.60 18.14
C TYR A 216 -0.59 -5.69 18.14
N ARG A 217 -1.57 -5.60 17.23
CA ARG A 217 -2.69 -6.54 17.14
C ARG A 217 -2.35 -7.83 16.37
N PHE A 218 -1.56 -7.73 15.31
CA PHE A 218 -1.31 -8.83 14.37
C PHE A 218 0.14 -9.34 14.35
N GLY A 219 1.02 -8.77 15.18
CA GLY A 219 2.44 -9.09 15.17
C GLY A 219 3.21 -8.38 14.06
N SER A 220 4.28 -8.99 13.56
CA SER A 220 5.08 -8.36 12.50
C SER A 220 4.25 -8.07 11.23
N ALA A 221 4.54 -6.94 10.57
CA ALA A 221 3.91 -6.57 9.31
C ALA A 221 4.18 -7.55 8.17
N SER A 222 5.22 -8.37 8.28
CA SER A 222 5.50 -9.47 7.37
C SER A 222 4.47 -10.60 7.46
N LEU A 223 3.78 -10.78 8.60
CA LEU A 223 2.83 -11.86 8.83
C LEU A 223 1.47 -11.64 8.14
N PHE A 224 1.10 -10.39 7.89
CA PHE A 224 -0.17 -10.02 7.24
C PHE A 224 0.03 -9.35 5.87
N ALA A 225 1.18 -9.61 5.23
CA ALA A 225 1.42 -9.20 3.86
C ALA A 225 0.83 -10.24 2.89
N THR A 226 -0.21 -9.86 2.13
CA THR A 226 -1.00 -10.73 1.24
C THR A 226 -0.19 -11.41 0.11
N ASN A 227 1.09 -11.04 -0.08
CA ASN A 227 1.96 -11.62 -1.11
C ASN A 227 3.40 -11.91 -0.63
N ALA A 228 3.62 -12.09 0.68
CA ALA A 228 4.90 -12.59 1.15
C ALA A 228 5.00 -14.10 0.88
N GLY A 229 5.52 -14.47 -0.30
CA GLY A 229 6.14 -15.78 -0.46
C GLY A 229 7.14 -15.97 0.68
N PRO A 230 7.26 -17.19 1.25
CA PRO A 230 8.07 -17.43 2.43
C PRO A 230 9.48 -16.88 2.18
N LEU A 231 9.91 -15.96 3.05
CA LEU A 231 11.30 -15.56 3.16
C LEU A 231 12.07 -16.80 3.65
N ARG A 232 12.52 -17.61 2.70
CA ARG A 232 13.56 -18.62 2.90
C ARG A 232 14.82 -18.16 2.20
#